data_AF-A0A370GSX6-F1
#
_entry.id   AF-A0A370GSX6-F1
#
_cell.length_a   1.000
_cell.length_b   1.000
_cell.length_c   1.000
_cell.angle_alpha   90.00
_cell.angle_beta   90.00
_cell.angle_gamma   90.00
#
_symmetry.space_group_name_H-M   'P 1'
#
loop_
_entity.id
_entity.type
_entity.pdbx_description
1 polymer ?
#
loop_
_entity_poly.entity_id
_entity_poly.type
_entity_poly.pdbx_seq_one_letter_code
_entity_poly.pdbx_strand_id
1 'polypeptide(L)'
;MSTVTASGLMNDHGGPAPELDQLIATLRVGAGNDPRIADQLVTAAGVWRRPLRIQVAGRSGAGKSTLLQALALMSAVETEPVDQPGRPDPVLDGDLVVYVVPASLQAADRRMLAELPRDRTMVVLNKADAIGSRWGDAVAAAEQVAHGLGVPVLPLVSALAVRTRAGTPSDDDLRTLRRHATNADPTFTLSPELFTAPAAGPDVAERQAVLERWGLYGVSCALTALRYEPNLGPRELLQLLHAVSGIDPVHALLHRRYEQIGAQRGGHFLDELDRLAARSVPGVAPGGGGRARDLLEDYLAGDEALWLGLQAGLACPDVRHLATGYPAPQPADADDALTRAQRWRAVVSSDMSPAARRAAVRVHNGYVRIWERMSSAGF
;
A
#
# COMPACT_ATOMS: atom_id res chain seq x y z
N MET A 1 22.05 -22.28 -27.62
CA MET A 1 21.85 -21.46 -26.40
C MET A 1 20.35 -21.29 -26.24
N SER A 2 19.73 -22.27 -25.59
CA SER A 2 18.29 -22.32 -25.39
C SER A 2 18.01 -21.76 -24.00
N THR A 3 17.33 -20.62 -23.97
CA THR A 3 16.75 -20.02 -22.76
C THR A 3 15.67 -20.97 -22.24
N VAL A 4 16.03 -21.74 -21.20
CA VAL A 4 15.06 -22.46 -20.37
C VAL A 4 14.31 -21.40 -19.57
N THR A 5 13.04 -21.22 -19.92
CA THR A 5 12.09 -20.41 -19.17
C THR A 5 11.85 -21.06 -17.81
N ALA A 6 12.40 -20.47 -16.76
CA ALA A 6 12.08 -20.74 -15.36
C ALA A 6 10.65 -20.23 -15.05
N SER A 7 9.66 -20.85 -15.69
CA SER A 7 8.24 -20.45 -15.66
C SER A 7 7.42 -21.27 -14.65
N GLY A 8 8.03 -21.62 -13.51
CA GLY A 8 7.38 -22.33 -12.40
C GLY A 8 7.31 -21.54 -11.09
N LEU A 9 7.78 -20.29 -11.08
CA LEU A 9 7.76 -19.44 -9.88
C LEU A 9 6.48 -18.62 -9.81
N MET A 10 5.44 -19.27 -9.28
CA MET A 10 4.33 -18.70 -8.51
C MET A 10 3.33 -17.77 -9.22
N ASN A 11 2.07 -18.01 -8.88
CA ASN A 11 0.92 -17.17 -9.14
C ASN A 11 1.16 -15.74 -8.65
N ASP A 12 1.57 -14.87 -9.56
CA ASP A 12 1.36 -13.45 -9.41
C ASP A 12 -0.17 -13.23 -9.34
N HIS A 13 -0.64 -12.70 -8.22
CA HIS A 13 -2.03 -12.32 -7.95
C HIS A 13 -2.97 -13.46 -7.53
N GLY A 14 -3.10 -13.71 -6.21
CA GLY A 14 -4.34 -14.21 -5.60
C GLY A 14 -4.95 -15.51 -6.16
N GLY A 15 -4.17 -16.32 -6.89
CA GLY A 15 -4.61 -17.60 -7.43
C GLY A 15 -4.85 -18.62 -6.31
N PRO A 16 -5.66 -19.66 -6.56
CA PRO A 16 -5.89 -20.73 -5.57
C PRO A 16 -4.54 -21.30 -5.15
N ALA A 17 -4.35 -21.41 -3.83
CA ALA A 17 -3.13 -21.92 -3.24
C ALA A 17 -3.24 -23.45 -3.24
N PRO A 18 -2.65 -24.14 -4.24
CA PRO A 18 -3.07 -25.48 -4.61
C PRO A 18 -2.68 -26.50 -3.55
N GLU A 19 -1.57 -26.28 -2.83
CA GLU A 19 -1.12 -27.16 -1.74
C GLU A 19 -2.08 -27.03 -0.55
N LEU A 20 -2.51 -25.81 -0.20
CA LEU A 20 -3.47 -25.60 0.87
C LEU A 20 -4.84 -26.18 0.54
N ASP A 21 -5.33 -25.98 -0.68
CA ASP A 21 -6.63 -26.50 -1.09
C ASP A 21 -6.61 -28.04 -1.13
N GLN A 22 -5.47 -28.65 -1.52
CA GLN A 22 -5.25 -30.10 -1.44
C GLN A 22 -5.18 -30.60 0.01
N LEU A 23 -4.52 -29.87 0.91
CA LEU A 23 -4.50 -30.17 2.35
C LEU A 23 -5.92 -30.16 2.93
N ILE A 24 -6.70 -29.12 2.64
CA ILE A 24 -8.11 -29.01 3.07
C ILE A 24 -8.91 -30.21 2.55
N ALA A 25 -8.76 -30.56 1.27
CA ALA A 25 -9.46 -31.71 0.69
C ALA A 25 -9.07 -33.03 1.38
N THR A 26 -7.77 -33.22 1.63
CA THR A 26 -7.25 -34.44 2.27
C THR A 26 -7.75 -34.58 3.71
N LEU A 27 -7.76 -33.49 4.48
CA LEU A 27 -8.28 -33.49 5.85
C LEU A 27 -9.79 -33.71 5.91
N ARG A 28 -10.55 -33.37 4.86
CA ARG A 28 -12.00 -33.59 4.81
C ARG A 28 -12.40 -35.02 4.49
N VAL A 29 -11.78 -35.62 3.48
CA VAL A 29 -12.26 -36.89 2.89
C VAL A 29 -11.17 -37.95 2.68
N GLY A 30 -9.90 -37.62 2.95
CA GLY A 30 -8.75 -38.51 2.75
C GLY A 30 -8.53 -39.54 3.86
N ALA A 31 -7.49 -40.36 3.69
CA ALA A 31 -7.04 -41.30 4.70
C ALA A 31 -6.45 -40.55 5.91
N GLY A 32 -6.98 -40.81 7.11
CA GLY A 32 -6.60 -40.06 8.32
C GLY A 32 -7.27 -38.68 8.43
N ASN A 33 -8.46 -38.52 7.82
CA ASN A 33 -9.26 -37.30 7.88
C ASN A 33 -9.50 -36.81 9.32
N ASP A 34 -9.62 -35.49 9.43
CA ASP A 34 -10.11 -34.81 10.61
C ASP A 34 -10.95 -33.62 10.12
N PRO A 35 -12.26 -33.83 9.86
CA PRO A 35 -13.13 -32.80 9.33
C PRO A 35 -13.20 -31.55 10.21
N ARG A 36 -13.02 -31.70 11.53
CA ARG A 36 -13.03 -30.58 12.48
C ARG A 36 -11.81 -29.68 12.26
N ILE A 37 -10.62 -30.27 12.11
CA ILE A 37 -9.41 -29.51 11.76
C ILE A 37 -9.56 -28.89 10.36
N ALA A 38 -10.17 -29.60 9.41
CA ALA A 38 -10.41 -29.06 8.08
C ALA A 38 -11.33 -27.82 8.09
N ASP A 39 -12.39 -27.81 8.89
CA ASP A 39 -13.29 -26.65 9.01
C ASP A 39 -12.61 -25.47 9.72
N GLN A 40 -11.77 -25.74 10.72
CA GLN A 40 -10.93 -24.72 11.34
C GLN A 40 -9.92 -24.13 10.34
N LEU A 41 -9.31 -24.97 9.51
CA LEU A 41 -8.39 -24.57 8.45
C LEU A 41 -9.08 -23.69 7.40
N VAL A 42 -10.29 -24.06 6.96
CA VAL A 42 -11.10 -23.27 6.02
C VAL A 42 -11.46 -21.92 6.62
N THR A 43 -11.79 -21.87 7.91
CA THR A 43 -12.06 -20.61 8.62
C THR A 43 -10.82 -19.72 8.65
N ALA A 44 -9.65 -20.28 9.01
CA ALA A 44 -8.39 -19.55 9.05
C ALA A 44 -7.97 -19.06 7.65
N ALA A 45 -8.09 -19.90 6.63
CA ALA A 45 -7.82 -19.55 5.24
C ALA A 45 -8.77 -18.46 4.74
N GLY A 46 -10.04 -18.49 5.14
CA GLY A 46 -11.02 -17.44 4.83
C GLY A 46 -10.63 -16.08 5.41
N VAL A 47 -10.14 -16.04 6.66
CA VAL A 47 -9.64 -14.80 7.29
C VAL A 47 -8.39 -14.26 6.59
N TRP A 48 -7.50 -15.14 6.15
CA TRP A 48 -6.30 -14.76 5.40
C TRP A 48 -6.64 -14.21 4.01
N ARG A 49 -7.47 -14.93 3.25
CA ARG A 49 -7.82 -14.65 1.85
C ARG A 49 -8.83 -13.51 1.68
N ARG A 50 -9.52 -13.05 2.73
CA ARG A 50 -10.49 -11.96 2.61
C ARG A 50 -9.81 -10.66 2.13
N PRO A 51 -10.45 -9.87 1.25
CA PRO A 51 -9.93 -8.57 0.82
C PRO A 51 -9.59 -7.66 2.02
N LEU A 52 -8.53 -6.86 1.89
CA LEU A 52 -8.20 -5.85 2.90
C LEU A 52 -9.25 -4.74 2.91
N ARG A 53 -9.77 -4.43 4.11
CA ARG A 53 -10.67 -3.31 4.35
C ARG A 53 -9.84 -2.06 4.61
N ILE A 54 -9.87 -1.14 3.67
CA ILE A 54 -9.23 0.18 3.80
C ILE A 54 -10.27 1.17 4.30
N GLN A 55 -9.96 1.93 5.34
CA GLN A 55 -10.80 3.04 5.80
C GLN A 55 -10.14 4.37 5.47
N VAL A 56 -10.92 5.31 4.92
CA VAL A 56 -10.51 6.68 4.71
C VAL A 56 -11.22 7.57 5.71
N ALA A 57 -10.47 8.12 6.65
CA ALA A 57 -10.97 8.89 7.78
C ALA A 57 -10.40 10.30 7.80
N GLY A 58 -11.01 11.18 8.58
CA GLY A 58 -10.59 12.57 8.72
C GLY A 58 -11.77 13.50 9.01
N ARG A 59 -11.47 14.78 9.14
CA ARG A 59 -12.45 15.83 9.44
C ARG A 59 -13.42 16.09 8.29
N SER A 60 -14.50 16.81 8.60
CA SER A 60 -15.41 17.34 7.59
C SER A 60 -14.65 18.27 6.64
N GLY A 61 -14.92 18.15 5.34
CA GLY A 61 -14.23 18.93 4.31
C GLY A 61 -12.73 18.62 4.13
N ALA A 62 -12.20 17.55 4.73
CA ALA A 62 -10.79 17.15 4.55
C ALA A 62 -10.45 16.67 3.12
N GLY A 63 -11.48 16.38 2.31
CA GLY A 63 -11.32 15.86 0.94
C GLY A 63 -11.21 14.33 0.88
N LYS A 64 -11.80 13.61 1.84
CA LYS A 64 -11.83 12.14 1.90
C LYS A 64 -12.42 11.51 0.62
N SER A 65 -13.59 11.98 0.18
CA SER A 65 -14.24 11.50 -1.04
C SER A 65 -13.40 11.78 -2.29
N THR A 66 -12.78 12.96 -2.36
CA THR A 66 -11.89 13.33 -3.46
C THR A 66 -10.62 12.47 -3.49
N LEU A 67 -10.07 12.10 -2.32
CA LEU A 67 -8.95 11.17 -2.22
C LEU A 67 -9.34 9.77 -2.73
N LEU A 68 -10.50 9.27 -2.34
CA LEU A 68 -11.01 7.98 -2.81
C LEU A 68 -11.14 7.96 -4.33
N GLN A 69 -11.70 9.03 -4.92
CA GLN A 69 -11.78 9.17 -6.37
C GLN A 69 -10.39 9.24 -7.01
N ALA A 70 -9.45 10.00 -6.42
CA ALA A 70 -8.08 10.13 -6.90
C ALA A 70 -7.33 8.79 -6.93
N LEU A 71 -7.54 7.93 -5.94
CA LEU A 71 -6.89 6.63 -5.84
C LEU A 71 -7.67 5.47 -6.53
N ALA A 72 -8.95 5.68 -6.88
CA ALA A 72 -9.86 4.62 -7.38
C ALA A 72 -9.82 3.32 -6.56
N LEU A 73 -9.80 3.46 -5.24
CA LEU A 73 -9.80 2.31 -4.34
C LEU A 73 -11.21 1.72 -4.26
N MET A 74 -11.46 0.65 -5.02
CA MET A 74 -12.76 -0.02 -5.04
C MET A 74 -13.14 -0.67 -3.69
N SER A 75 -12.16 -1.01 -2.84
CA SER A 75 -12.39 -1.66 -1.54
C SER A 75 -12.30 -0.71 -0.33
N ALA A 76 -12.06 0.59 -0.56
CA ALA A 76 -11.93 1.56 0.52
C ALA A 76 -13.27 2.17 0.89
N VAL A 77 -13.49 2.36 2.19
CA VAL A 77 -14.73 2.91 2.74
C VAL A 77 -14.44 4.25 3.40
N GLU A 78 -15.16 5.29 3.01
CA GLU A 78 -15.15 6.58 3.71
C GLU A 78 -15.86 6.44 5.06
N THR A 79 -15.26 6.97 6.12
CA THR A 79 -15.91 7.03 7.44
C THR A 79 -16.64 8.37 7.63
N GLU A 80 -17.55 8.41 8.60
CA GLU A 80 -18.10 9.66 9.12
C GLU A 80 -16.98 10.61 9.59
N PRO A 81 -17.20 11.93 9.58
CA PRO A 81 -16.24 12.91 10.09
C PRO A 81 -15.93 12.74 11.58
N VAL A 82 -14.67 12.96 11.97
CA VAL A 82 -14.21 12.86 13.38
C VAL A 82 -14.48 14.13 14.21
N ASP A 83 -15.03 15.17 13.59
CA ASP A 83 -15.26 16.48 14.20
C ASP A 83 -16.73 16.89 14.16
N GLN A 84 -17.64 15.92 13.95
CA GLN A 84 -19.07 16.20 13.90
C GLN A 84 -19.64 16.38 15.32
N PRO A 85 -20.17 17.57 15.67
CA PRO A 85 -20.71 17.82 17.01
C PRO A 85 -21.90 16.90 17.30
N GLY A 86 -21.95 16.35 18.52
CA GLY A 86 -23.07 15.52 18.99
C GLY A 86 -23.12 14.11 18.39
N ARG A 87 -22.12 13.71 17.59
CA ARG A 87 -21.94 12.33 17.13
C ARG A 87 -20.67 11.73 17.74
N PRO A 88 -20.67 10.42 18.04
CA PRO A 88 -19.44 9.73 18.43
C PRO A 88 -18.47 9.68 17.25
N ASP A 89 -17.18 9.64 17.56
CA ASP A 89 -16.16 9.43 16.54
C ASP A 89 -16.35 8.08 15.82
N PRO A 90 -15.98 7.98 14.54
CA PRO A 90 -16.01 6.73 13.81
C PRO A 90 -15.04 5.70 14.43
N VAL A 91 -15.46 4.44 14.43
CA VAL A 91 -14.58 3.32 14.79
C VAL A 91 -13.62 3.03 13.63
N LEU A 92 -12.31 3.14 13.92
CA LEU A 92 -11.23 2.96 12.96
C LEU A 92 -10.53 1.61 13.16
N ASP A 93 -11.21 0.55 12.74
CA ASP A 93 -10.84 -0.87 12.87
C ASP A 93 -10.47 -1.53 11.53
N GLY A 94 -10.32 -0.74 10.46
CA GLY A 94 -9.86 -1.20 9.16
C GLY A 94 -8.47 -1.83 9.22
N ASP A 95 -8.18 -2.69 8.24
CA ASP A 95 -6.87 -3.31 8.09
C ASP A 95 -5.80 -2.27 7.77
N LEU A 96 -6.18 -1.21 7.04
CA LEU A 96 -5.38 -0.03 6.74
C LEU A 96 -6.25 1.21 6.92
N VAL A 97 -5.76 2.18 7.68
CA VAL A 97 -6.41 3.48 7.87
C VAL A 97 -5.60 4.56 7.13
N VAL A 98 -6.26 5.21 6.17
CA VAL A 98 -5.75 6.39 5.48
C VAL A 98 -6.41 7.60 6.12
N TYR A 99 -5.66 8.34 6.93
CA TYR A 99 -6.16 9.50 7.65
C TYR A 99 -5.85 10.78 6.87
N VAL A 100 -6.89 11.55 6.52
CA VAL A 100 -6.79 12.76 5.70
C VAL A 100 -6.82 14.00 6.57
N VAL A 101 -5.76 14.79 6.48
CA VAL A 101 -5.60 16.07 7.20
C VAL A 101 -5.64 17.20 6.17
N PRO A 102 -6.57 18.17 6.26
CA PRO A 102 -6.59 19.31 5.36
C PRO A 102 -5.62 20.40 5.83
N ALA A 103 -4.52 20.60 5.10
CA ALA A 103 -3.48 21.63 5.27
C ALA A 103 -2.74 21.68 6.63
N SER A 104 -3.41 21.42 7.75
CA SER A 104 -2.84 21.45 9.11
C SER A 104 -3.56 20.50 10.06
N LEU A 105 -2.82 19.98 11.04
CA LEU A 105 -3.36 19.13 12.12
C LEU A 105 -4.13 19.97 13.15
N GLN A 106 -5.34 19.51 13.50
CA GLN A 106 -6.12 20.04 14.61
C GLN A 106 -6.13 19.09 15.82
N ALA A 107 -6.71 19.54 16.94
CA ALA A 107 -6.81 18.75 18.16
C ALA A 107 -7.57 17.42 17.96
N ALA A 108 -8.67 17.44 17.18
CA ALA A 108 -9.42 16.24 16.82
C ALA A 108 -8.56 15.23 16.06
N ASP A 109 -7.73 15.70 15.10
CA ASP A 109 -6.82 14.84 14.34
C ASP A 109 -5.79 14.16 15.25
N ARG A 110 -5.17 14.94 16.14
CA ARG A 110 -4.17 14.42 17.08
C ARG A 110 -4.74 13.37 18.02
N ARG A 111 -5.95 13.58 18.52
CA ARG A 111 -6.65 12.62 19.38
C ARG A 111 -6.89 11.30 18.66
N MET A 112 -7.47 11.34 17.47
CA MET A 112 -7.72 10.13 16.69
C MET A 112 -6.42 9.40 16.32
N LEU A 113 -5.41 10.13 15.84
CA LEU A 113 -4.14 9.55 15.41
C LEU A 113 -3.33 8.96 16.57
N ALA A 114 -3.47 9.48 17.80
CA ALA A 114 -2.78 8.96 18.97
C ALA A 114 -3.25 7.55 19.38
N GLU A 115 -4.51 7.20 19.08
CA GLU A 115 -5.11 5.90 19.41
C GLU A 115 -4.86 4.84 18.32
N LEU A 116 -4.44 5.27 17.12
CA LEU A 116 -4.25 4.38 15.98
C LEU A 116 -2.89 3.67 15.98
N PRO A 117 -2.84 2.36 15.69
CA PRO A 117 -1.60 1.64 15.47
C PRO A 117 -0.84 2.18 14.26
N ARG A 118 0.44 2.49 14.46
CA ARG A 118 1.32 3.15 13.47
C ARG A 118 1.63 2.29 12.25
N ASP A 119 1.62 0.98 12.42
CA ASP A 119 1.89 0.00 11.38
C ASP A 119 0.77 -0.10 10.35
N ARG A 120 -0.49 0.12 10.77
CA ARG A 120 -1.69 0.14 9.92
C ARG A 120 -2.20 1.52 9.53
N THR A 121 -1.46 2.59 9.85
CA THR A 121 -1.89 3.97 9.62
C THR A 121 -0.97 4.67 8.63
N MET A 122 -1.57 5.37 7.68
CA MET A 122 -0.89 6.35 6.83
C MET A 122 -1.65 7.66 6.86
N VAL A 123 -0.92 8.78 6.78
CA VAL A 123 -1.51 10.11 6.83
C VAL A 123 -1.29 10.82 5.49
N VAL A 124 -2.34 11.45 5.00
CA VAL A 124 -2.29 12.28 3.79
C VAL A 124 -2.59 13.72 4.18
N LEU A 125 -1.62 14.60 3.95
CA LEU A 125 -1.78 16.04 4.10
C LEU A 125 -2.39 16.59 2.81
N ASN A 126 -3.71 16.58 2.75
CA ASN A 126 -4.46 17.00 1.57
C ASN A 126 -4.61 18.52 1.52
N LYS A 127 -4.96 19.03 0.34
CA LYS A 127 -5.00 20.47 0.01
C LYS A 127 -3.63 21.13 0.19
N ALA A 128 -2.59 20.41 -0.25
CA ALA A 128 -1.21 20.89 -0.20
C ALA A 128 -1.00 22.21 -0.98
N ASP A 129 -1.87 22.49 -1.95
CA ASP A 129 -1.92 23.75 -2.69
C ASP A 129 -2.27 24.97 -1.83
N ALA A 130 -2.86 24.77 -0.64
CA ALA A 130 -3.14 25.82 0.32
C ALA A 130 -2.00 26.03 1.35
N ILE A 131 -0.89 25.29 1.24
CA ILE A 131 0.22 25.35 2.19
C ILE A 131 1.37 26.13 1.59
N GLY A 132 1.64 27.31 2.16
CA GLY A 132 2.74 28.15 1.72
C GLY A 132 2.56 28.66 0.29
N SER A 133 3.67 28.94 -0.37
CA SER A 133 3.70 29.52 -1.73
C SER A 133 4.31 28.58 -2.75
N ARG A 134 4.98 27.51 -2.31
CA ARG A 134 5.69 26.55 -3.15
C ARG A 134 5.41 25.14 -2.68
N TRP A 135 5.52 24.17 -3.59
CA TRP A 135 5.42 22.74 -3.25
C TRP A 135 6.37 22.30 -2.12
N GLY A 136 7.57 22.90 -2.06
CA GLY A 136 8.53 22.65 -0.98
C GLY A 136 8.00 22.99 0.42
N ASP A 137 7.11 23.99 0.54
CA ASP A 137 6.50 24.35 1.81
C ASP A 137 5.52 23.26 2.28
N ALA A 138 4.76 22.68 1.34
CA ALA A 138 3.87 21.56 1.62
C ALA A 138 4.63 20.28 2.00
N VAL A 139 5.77 20.02 1.36
CA VAL A 139 6.67 18.91 1.72
C VAL A 139 7.23 19.11 3.14
N ALA A 140 7.77 20.29 3.44
CA ALA A 140 8.28 20.60 4.77
C ALA A 140 7.20 20.49 5.86
N ALA A 141 5.98 20.96 5.58
CA ALA A 141 4.84 20.81 6.49
C ALA A 141 4.49 19.34 6.72
N ALA A 142 4.47 18.52 5.67
CA ALA A 142 4.24 17.08 5.79
C ALA A 142 5.34 16.39 6.62
N GLU A 143 6.61 16.72 6.41
CA GLU A 143 7.74 16.20 7.20
C GLU A 143 7.65 16.58 8.68
N GLN A 144 7.30 17.84 8.97
CA GLN A 144 7.12 18.31 10.35
C GLN A 144 5.99 17.54 11.05
N VAL A 145 4.87 17.32 10.35
CA VAL A 145 3.75 16.52 10.84
C VAL A 145 4.16 15.06 11.03
N ALA A 146 4.91 14.49 10.10
CA ALA A 146 5.40 13.11 10.18
C ALA A 146 6.31 12.92 11.39
N HIS A 147 7.22 13.87 11.65
CA HIS A 147 8.10 13.84 12.81
C HIS A 147 7.31 13.86 14.12
N GLY A 148 6.29 14.71 14.22
CA GLY A 148 5.45 14.81 15.42
C GLY A 148 4.59 13.57 15.68
N LEU A 149 4.15 12.87 14.63
CA LEU A 149 3.28 11.69 14.75
C LEU A 149 4.05 10.35 14.79
N GLY A 150 5.28 10.31 14.28
CA GLY A 150 6.05 9.07 14.11
C GLY A 150 5.46 8.14 13.04
N VAL A 151 4.70 8.67 12.09
CA VAL A 151 4.15 7.95 10.93
C VAL A 151 4.41 8.74 9.63
N PRO A 152 4.55 8.08 8.48
CA PRO A 152 4.70 8.78 7.21
C PRO A 152 3.49 9.67 6.91
N VAL A 153 3.76 10.91 6.49
CA VAL A 153 2.77 11.89 6.05
C VAL A 153 3.17 12.38 4.67
N LEU A 154 2.25 12.34 3.72
CA LEU A 154 2.52 12.72 2.33
C LEU A 154 1.63 13.89 1.90
N PRO A 155 2.18 14.96 1.30
CA PRO A 155 1.39 16.05 0.76
C PRO A 155 0.65 15.62 -0.51
N LEU A 156 -0.58 16.09 -0.66
CA LEU A 156 -1.41 15.76 -1.81
C LEU A 156 -2.36 16.91 -2.17
N VAL A 157 -2.57 17.12 -3.47
CA VAL A 157 -3.67 17.92 -4.02
C VAL A 157 -4.66 16.96 -4.68
N SER A 158 -5.55 16.35 -3.89
CA SER A 158 -6.43 15.28 -4.37
C SER A 158 -7.32 15.74 -5.54
N ALA A 159 -7.73 17.00 -5.53
CA ALA A 159 -8.54 17.59 -6.58
C ALA A 159 -7.80 17.62 -7.94
N LEU A 160 -6.50 17.93 -7.94
CA LEU A 160 -5.69 17.88 -9.16
C LEU A 160 -5.45 16.44 -9.60
N ALA A 161 -5.17 15.54 -8.64
CA ALA A 161 -4.99 14.11 -8.92
C ALA A 161 -6.21 13.53 -9.66
N VAL A 162 -7.44 13.80 -9.20
CA VAL A 162 -8.68 13.39 -9.90
C VAL A 162 -8.71 13.91 -11.35
N ARG A 163 -8.38 15.18 -11.56
CA ARG A 163 -8.43 15.82 -12.89
C ARG A 163 -7.42 15.21 -13.85
N THR A 164 -6.21 14.91 -13.39
CA THR A 164 -5.18 14.23 -14.20
C THR A 164 -5.56 12.80 -14.60
N ARG A 165 -6.52 12.20 -13.90
CA ARG A 165 -7.08 10.89 -14.28
C ARG A 165 -8.27 11.01 -15.23
N ALA A 166 -8.95 12.14 -15.24
CA ALA A 166 -10.14 12.36 -16.07
C ALA A 166 -9.81 12.58 -17.55
N GLY A 167 -8.60 13.01 -17.89
CA GLY A 167 -8.16 13.17 -19.28
C GLY A 167 -6.84 13.92 -19.41
N THR A 168 -6.44 14.19 -20.66
CA THR A 168 -5.30 15.04 -21.01
C THR A 168 -5.77 16.48 -21.27
N PRO A 169 -4.95 17.51 -21.01
CA PRO A 169 -5.20 18.86 -21.50
C PRO A 169 -5.51 18.84 -23.00
N SER A 170 -6.52 19.59 -23.42
CA SER A 170 -6.83 19.73 -24.85
C SER A 170 -5.89 20.73 -25.53
N ASP A 171 -5.83 20.72 -26.87
CA ASP A 171 -5.10 21.74 -27.62
C ASP A 171 -5.67 23.16 -27.36
N ASP A 172 -6.98 23.26 -27.07
CA ASP A 172 -7.66 24.49 -26.72
C ASP A 172 -7.23 25.00 -25.34
N ASP A 173 -7.05 24.07 -24.38
CA ASP A 173 -6.50 24.37 -23.07
C ASP A 173 -5.08 24.94 -23.22
N LEU A 174 -4.23 24.27 -24.00
CA LEU A 174 -2.85 24.70 -24.24
C LEU A 174 -2.79 26.04 -24.95
N ARG A 175 -3.62 26.28 -25.97
CA ARG A 175 -3.70 27.59 -26.64
C ARG A 175 -4.05 28.69 -25.64
N THR A 176 -5.05 28.45 -24.79
CA THR A 176 -5.46 29.40 -23.76
C THR A 176 -4.34 29.65 -22.76
N LEU A 177 -3.72 28.61 -22.22
CA LEU A 177 -2.61 28.71 -21.26
C LEU A 177 -1.39 29.41 -21.87
N ARG A 178 -1.01 29.10 -23.12
CA ARG A 178 0.13 29.74 -23.81
C ARG A 178 -0.07 31.23 -24.03
N ARG A 179 -1.29 31.69 -24.31
CA ARG A 179 -1.59 33.14 -24.41
C ARG A 179 -1.26 33.90 -23.12
N HIS A 180 -1.37 33.22 -21.98
CA HIS A 180 -1.16 33.82 -20.66
C HIS A 180 0.15 33.39 -19.98
N ALA A 181 0.94 32.50 -20.59
CA ALA A 181 2.18 32.00 -19.99
C ALA A 181 3.18 33.13 -19.71
N THR A 182 3.28 34.12 -20.60
CA THR A 182 4.18 35.27 -20.43
C THR A 182 3.69 36.30 -19.42
N ASN A 183 2.49 36.11 -18.82
CA ASN A 183 2.01 36.98 -17.76
C ASN A 183 2.87 36.78 -16.50
N ALA A 184 3.66 37.81 -16.19
CA ALA A 184 4.57 37.84 -15.04
C ALA A 184 3.89 38.33 -13.75
N ASP A 185 2.64 38.78 -13.82
CA ASP A 185 1.90 39.24 -12.64
C ASP A 185 1.51 38.05 -11.76
N PRO A 186 2.08 37.92 -10.55
CA PRO A 186 1.73 36.82 -9.65
C PRO A 186 0.27 36.87 -9.21
N THR A 187 -0.38 38.05 -9.25
CA THR A 187 -1.78 38.20 -8.87
C THR A 187 -2.74 37.45 -9.79
N PHE A 188 -2.31 37.19 -11.03
CA PHE A 188 -3.12 36.54 -12.06
C PHE A 188 -3.60 35.13 -11.67
N THR A 189 -2.87 34.42 -10.81
CA THR A 189 -3.25 33.08 -10.33
C THR A 189 -3.49 33.02 -8.81
N LEU A 190 -3.71 34.16 -8.14
CA LEU A 190 -3.99 34.18 -6.70
C LEU A 190 -5.40 33.68 -6.36
N SER A 191 -6.37 33.89 -7.25
CA SER A 191 -7.74 33.40 -7.06
C SER A 191 -8.39 33.01 -8.39
N PRO A 192 -9.43 32.16 -8.36
CA PRO A 192 -10.23 31.83 -9.53
C PRO A 192 -10.79 33.07 -10.24
N GLU A 193 -11.27 34.05 -9.47
CA GLU A 193 -11.91 35.27 -9.95
C GLU A 193 -10.91 36.20 -10.64
N LEU A 194 -9.67 36.29 -10.13
CA LEU A 194 -8.60 37.05 -10.76
C LEU A 194 -8.18 36.40 -12.08
N PHE A 195 -8.06 35.06 -12.09
CA PHE A 195 -7.71 34.32 -13.29
C PHE A 195 -8.77 34.44 -14.39
N THR A 196 -10.04 34.65 -14.08
CA THR A 196 -11.13 34.77 -15.07
C THR A 196 -11.67 36.20 -15.23
N ALA A 197 -11.05 37.19 -14.57
CA ALA A 197 -11.45 38.58 -14.69
C ALA A 197 -11.35 39.08 -16.14
N PRO A 198 -12.33 39.85 -16.65
CA PRO A 198 -12.26 40.47 -17.98
C PRO A 198 -11.03 41.37 -18.17
N ALA A 199 -10.52 41.97 -17.09
CA ALA A 199 -9.33 42.81 -17.10
C ALA A 199 -8.05 42.07 -17.52
N ALA A 200 -8.01 40.74 -17.35
CA ALA A 200 -6.86 39.93 -17.74
C ALA A 200 -6.93 39.40 -19.19
N GLY A 201 -8.01 39.66 -19.92
CA GLY A 201 -8.12 39.34 -21.35
C GLY A 201 -9.54 39.04 -21.85
N PRO A 202 -9.76 39.06 -23.18
CA PRO A 202 -11.08 38.82 -23.77
C PRO A 202 -11.54 37.35 -23.68
N ASP A 203 -10.63 36.41 -23.43
CA ASP A 203 -10.88 34.96 -23.43
C ASP A 203 -11.38 34.42 -22.08
N VAL A 204 -12.32 35.15 -21.46
CA VAL A 204 -12.90 34.82 -20.15
C VAL A 204 -13.51 33.41 -20.15
N ALA A 205 -14.26 33.06 -21.20
CA ALA A 205 -14.96 31.78 -21.28
C ALA A 205 -13.97 30.61 -21.38
N GLU A 206 -12.90 30.75 -22.17
CA GLU A 206 -11.86 29.74 -22.31
C GLU A 206 -11.06 29.58 -21.01
N ARG A 207 -10.71 30.68 -20.35
CA ARG A 207 -10.05 30.64 -19.03
C ARG A 207 -10.94 29.96 -17.98
N GLN A 208 -12.23 30.27 -17.95
CA GLN A 208 -13.19 29.60 -17.07
C GLN A 208 -13.24 28.09 -17.34
N ALA A 209 -13.30 27.66 -18.61
CA ALA A 209 -13.31 26.25 -18.97
C ALA A 209 -12.01 25.52 -18.57
N VAL A 210 -10.85 26.16 -18.75
CA VAL A 210 -9.55 25.64 -18.29
C VAL A 210 -9.52 25.50 -16.77
N LEU A 211 -10.01 26.50 -16.04
CA LEU A 211 -10.08 26.50 -14.59
C LEU A 211 -11.03 25.41 -14.06
N GLU A 212 -12.18 25.23 -14.69
CA GLU A 212 -13.13 24.15 -14.35
C GLU A 212 -12.49 22.78 -14.54
N ARG A 213 -11.74 22.57 -15.62
CA ARG A 213 -11.04 21.30 -15.89
C ARG A 213 -9.84 21.07 -14.99
N TRP A 214 -8.96 22.05 -14.80
CA TRP A 214 -7.63 21.85 -14.18
C TRP A 214 -7.47 22.46 -12.78
N GLY A 215 -8.32 23.42 -12.41
CA GLY A 215 -8.32 24.05 -11.11
C GLY A 215 -7.19 25.05 -10.99
N LEU A 216 -7.30 25.99 -10.05
CA LEU A 216 -6.36 27.11 -9.99
C LEU A 216 -4.91 26.66 -9.78
N TYR A 217 -4.68 25.69 -8.90
CA TYR A 217 -3.35 25.12 -8.67
C TYR A 217 -2.76 24.46 -9.93
N GLY A 218 -3.57 23.66 -10.63
CA GLY A 218 -3.16 23.03 -11.89
C GLY A 218 -2.83 24.07 -12.97
N VAL A 219 -3.65 25.12 -13.09
CA VAL A 219 -3.41 26.25 -14.00
C VAL A 219 -2.12 26.98 -13.65
N SER A 220 -1.88 27.28 -12.37
CA SER A 220 -0.65 27.96 -11.94
C SER A 220 0.61 27.13 -12.23
N CYS A 221 0.54 25.81 -12.01
CA CYS A 221 1.61 24.88 -12.38
C CYS A 221 1.83 24.84 -13.90
N ALA A 222 0.76 24.76 -14.68
CA ALA A 222 0.82 24.72 -16.13
C ALA A 222 1.42 26.00 -16.74
N LEU A 223 1.00 27.17 -16.27
CA LEU A 223 1.56 28.45 -16.70
C LEU A 223 3.04 28.56 -16.34
N THR A 224 3.42 28.10 -15.14
CA THR A 224 4.83 28.04 -14.74
C THR A 224 5.63 27.13 -15.67
N ALA A 225 5.13 25.94 -15.97
CA ALA A 225 5.80 25.01 -16.88
C ALA A 225 5.97 25.60 -18.29
N LEU A 226 4.91 26.19 -18.85
CA LEU A 226 4.92 26.81 -20.18
C LEU A 226 5.81 28.06 -20.27
N ARG A 227 6.10 28.74 -19.15
CA ARG A 227 7.10 29.81 -19.12
C ARG A 227 8.51 29.30 -19.39
N TYR A 228 8.85 28.15 -18.83
CA TYR A 228 10.18 27.55 -19.02
C TYR A 228 10.26 26.74 -20.31
N GLU A 229 9.19 26.04 -20.67
CA GLU A 229 9.11 25.20 -21.87
C GLU A 229 7.82 25.49 -22.67
N PRO A 230 7.82 26.53 -23.53
CA PRO A 230 6.62 26.99 -24.24
C PRO A 230 5.99 25.95 -25.17
N ASN A 231 6.80 25.01 -25.64
CA ASN A 231 6.42 23.97 -26.60
C ASN A 231 5.95 22.66 -25.94
N LEU A 232 5.76 22.63 -24.61
CA LEU A 232 5.21 21.45 -23.92
C LEU A 232 3.91 20.99 -24.58
N GLY A 233 3.84 19.70 -24.90
CA GLY A 233 2.65 19.07 -25.45
C GLY A 233 1.63 18.68 -24.37
N PRO A 234 0.45 18.20 -24.78
CA PRO A 234 -0.61 17.77 -23.86
C PRO A 234 -0.17 16.69 -22.87
N ARG A 235 0.61 15.71 -23.33
CA ARG A 235 1.01 14.55 -22.53
C ARG A 235 2.08 14.93 -21.51
N GLU A 236 3.06 15.73 -21.91
CA GLU A 236 4.11 16.21 -21.03
C GLU A 236 3.51 17.11 -19.94
N LEU A 237 2.55 17.98 -20.30
CA LEU A 237 1.83 18.78 -19.31
C LEU A 237 1.00 17.91 -18.37
N LEU A 238 0.32 16.87 -18.87
CA LEU A 238 -0.42 15.94 -18.02
C LEU A 238 0.52 15.24 -17.01
N GLN A 239 1.66 14.75 -17.47
CA GLN A 239 2.66 14.09 -16.60
C GLN A 239 3.16 15.03 -15.51
N LEU A 240 3.42 16.30 -15.87
CA LEU A 240 3.80 17.32 -14.89
C LEU A 240 2.68 17.57 -13.88
N LEU A 241 1.45 17.79 -14.34
CA LEU A 241 0.29 18.00 -13.46
C LEU A 241 0.04 16.79 -12.55
N HIS A 242 0.25 15.58 -13.05
CA HIS A 242 0.17 14.36 -12.28
C HIS A 242 1.24 14.32 -11.18
N ALA A 243 2.50 14.60 -11.53
CA ALA A 243 3.61 14.62 -10.58
C ALA A 243 3.40 15.68 -9.48
N VAL A 244 3.03 16.92 -9.84
CA VAL A 244 2.81 18.01 -8.85
C VAL A 244 1.54 17.85 -8.03
N SER A 245 0.65 16.90 -8.38
CA SER A 245 -0.48 16.55 -7.52
C SER A 245 -0.04 15.80 -6.26
N GLY A 246 1.13 15.14 -6.29
CA GLY A 246 1.65 14.33 -5.19
C GLY A 246 1.04 12.93 -5.05
N ILE A 247 0.29 12.46 -6.06
CA ILE A 247 -0.43 11.18 -5.98
C ILE A 247 0.47 9.94 -6.04
N ASP A 248 1.58 9.98 -6.78
CA ASP A 248 2.45 8.82 -6.97
C ASP A 248 3.08 8.32 -5.66
N PRO A 249 3.68 9.16 -4.80
CA PRO A 249 4.16 8.73 -3.49
C PRO A 249 3.06 8.13 -2.61
N VAL A 250 1.83 8.68 -2.67
CA VAL A 250 0.68 8.18 -1.91
C VAL A 250 0.28 6.79 -2.39
N HIS A 251 0.21 6.58 -3.71
CA HIS A 251 -0.11 5.28 -4.30
C HIS A 251 0.96 4.24 -3.97
N ALA A 252 2.25 4.60 -4.09
CA ALA A 252 3.37 3.73 -3.76
C ALA A 252 3.37 3.32 -2.28
N LEU A 253 3.13 4.26 -1.36
CA LEU A 253 3.04 3.96 0.06
C LEU A 253 1.83 3.08 0.38
N LEU A 254 0.66 3.39 -0.18
CA LEU A 254 -0.54 2.61 0.00
C LEU A 254 -0.35 1.16 -0.47
N HIS A 255 0.21 0.97 -1.67
CA HIS A 255 0.48 -0.35 -2.22
C HIS A 255 1.45 -1.14 -1.33
N ARG A 256 2.56 -0.53 -0.90
CA ARG A 256 3.49 -1.14 0.04
C ARG A 256 2.81 -1.56 1.35
N ARG A 257 1.91 -0.74 1.89
CA ARG A 257 1.17 -1.07 3.12
C ARG A 257 0.19 -2.21 2.90
N TYR A 258 -0.49 -2.22 1.77
CA TYR A 258 -1.38 -3.30 1.37
C TYR A 258 -0.64 -4.64 1.34
N GLU A 259 0.50 -4.70 0.65
CA GLU A 259 1.35 -5.90 0.58
C GLU A 259 1.85 -6.32 1.97
N GLN A 260 2.31 -5.36 2.77
CA GLN A 260 2.82 -5.62 4.11
C GLN A 260 1.75 -6.27 5.00
N ILE A 261 0.53 -5.74 5.00
CA ILE A 261 -0.59 -6.29 5.78
C ILE A 261 -0.99 -7.67 5.27
N GLY A 262 -1.02 -7.86 3.94
CA GLY A 262 -1.28 -9.16 3.33
C GLY A 262 -0.28 -10.23 3.78
N ALA A 263 1.02 -9.89 3.75
CA ALA A 263 2.09 -10.77 4.21
C ALA A 263 1.98 -11.08 5.72
N GLN A 264 1.67 -10.08 6.55
CA GLN A 264 1.49 -10.28 7.99
C GLN A 264 0.31 -11.21 8.31
N ARG A 265 -0.81 -11.06 7.60
CA ARG A 265 -1.94 -12.01 7.70
C ARG A 265 -1.54 -13.42 7.32
N GLY A 266 -0.71 -13.57 6.28
CA GLY A 266 -0.09 -14.85 5.95
C GLY A 266 0.69 -15.47 7.11
N GLY A 267 1.50 -14.66 7.80
CA GLY A 267 2.20 -15.08 9.01
C GLY A 267 1.27 -15.52 10.15
N HIS A 268 0.18 -14.78 10.38
CA HIS A 268 -0.84 -15.14 11.37
C HIS A 268 -1.59 -16.42 11.00
N PHE A 269 -1.81 -16.66 9.71
CA PHE A 269 -2.37 -17.91 9.21
C PHE A 269 -1.44 -19.09 9.52
N LEU A 270 -0.14 -18.98 9.23
CA LEU A 270 0.84 -20.00 9.59
C LEU A 270 0.91 -20.24 11.10
N ASP A 271 0.86 -19.18 11.92
CA ASP A 271 0.78 -19.33 13.39
C ASP A 271 -0.46 -20.13 13.82
N GLU A 272 -1.60 -19.99 13.11
CA GLU A 272 -2.80 -20.77 13.42
C GLU A 272 -2.66 -22.23 12.97
N LEU A 273 -1.99 -22.51 11.85
CA LEU A 273 -1.68 -23.89 11.44
C LEU A 273 -0.78 -24.61 12.45
N ASP A 274 0.26 -23.93 12.93
CA ASP A 274 1.14 -24.45 14.00
C ASP A 274 0.30 -24.80 15.25
N ARG A 275 -0.64 -23.93 15.64
CA ARG A 275 -1.55 -24.19 16.76
C ARG A 275 -2.51 -25.36 16.49
N LEU A 276 -3.02 -25.49 15.27
CA LEU A 276 -3.87 -26.61 14.88
C LEU A 276 -3.09 -27.94 14.90
N ALA A 277 -1.85 -27.95 14.41
CA ALA A 277 -0.97 -29.12 14.46
C ALA A 277 -0.68 -29.53 15.90
N ALA A 278 -0.33 -28.57 16.77
CA ALA A 278 -0.07 -28.82 18.18
C ALA A 278 -1.29 -29.33 18.96
N ARG A 279 -2.51 -28.89 18.60
CA ARG A 279 -3.77 -29.34 19.24
C ARG A 279 -4.34 -30.63 18.66
N SER A 280 -3.79 -31.11 17.54
CA SER A 280 -4.22 -32.37 16.92
C SER A 280 -3.72 -33.53 17.79
N VAL A 281 -4.65 -34.21 18.46
CA VAL A 281 -4.36 -35.36 19.31
C VAL A 281 -4.37 -36.62 18.44
N PRO A 282 -3.41 -37.55 18.58
CA PRO A 282 -3.46 -38.85 17.93
C PRO A 282 -4.76 -39.55 18.31
N GLY A 283 -5.60 -39.88 17.33
CA GLY A 283 -6.88 -40.56 17.56
C GLY A 283 -6.66 -41.89 18.29
N VAL A 284 -7.36 -42.09 19.41
CA VAL A 284 -7.33 -43.32 20.23
C VAL A 284 -8.28 -44.40 19.67
N ALA A 285 -8.94 -44.14 18.54
CA ALA A 285 -9.86 -45.10 17.93
C ALA A 285 -9.07 -46.23 17.24
N PRO A 286 -9.43 -47.51 17.48
CA PRO A 286 -8.82 -48.63 16.76
C PRO A 286 -9.23 -48.54 15.29
N GLY A 287 -8.26 -48.17 14.43
CA GLY A 287 -8.43 -48.04 12.97
C GLY A 287 -8.34 -46.62 12.40
N GLY A 288 -8.13 -45.57 13.21
CA GLY A 288 -8.12 -44.20 12.71
C GLY A 288 -7.45 -43.20 13.65
N GLY A 289 -6.15 -43.34 13.86
CA GLY A 289 -5.34 -42.25 14.45
C GLY A 289 -5.25 -41.10 13.44
N GLY A 290 -5.85 -39.95 13.75
CA GLY A 290 -5.86 -38.79 12.85
C GLY A 290 -4.43 -38.37 12.45
N ARG A 291 -4.15 -38.37 11.14
CA ARG A 291 -2.86 -37.92 10.57
C ARG A 291 -2.83 -36.40 10.36
N ALA A 292 -3.76 -35.68 10.97
CA ALA A 292 -3.94 -34.25 10.77
C ALA A 292 -2.69 -33.45 11.16
N ARG A 293 -2.03 -33.87 12.24
CA ARG A 293 -0.76 -33.27 12.67
C ARG A 293 0.31 -33.42 11.59
N ASP A 294 0.56 -34.64 11.12
CA ASP A 294 1.57 -34.92 10.09
C ASP A 294 1.27 -34.13 8.81
N LEU A 295 0.01 -34.11 8.36
CA LEU A 295 -0.41 -33.38 7.16
C LEU A 295 -0.21 -31.87 7.29
N LEU A 296 -0.45 -31.30 8.47
CA LEU A 296 -0.19 -29.88 8.74
C LEU A 296 1.30 -29.58 8.81
N GLU A 297 2.09 -30.43 9.47
CA GLU A 297 3.55 -30.30 9.56
C GLU A 297 4.19 -30.43 8.16
N ASP A 298 3.71 -31.36 7.32
CA ASP A 298 4.14 -31.54 5.94
C ASP A 298 3.84 -30.28 5.09
N TYR A 299 2.64 -29.70 5.22
CA TYR A 299 2.32 -28.44 4.53
C TYR A 299 3.19 -27.29 5.02
N LEU A 300 3.42 -27.17 6.34
CA LEU A 300 4.25 -26.12 6.93
C LEU A 300 5.73 -26.19 6.48
N ALA A 301 6.21 -27.40 6.15
CA ALA A 301 7.51 -27.64 5.54
C ALA A 301 7.51 -27.48 4.00
N GLY A 302 6.34 -27.29 3.39
CA GLY A 302 6.14 -27.16 1.94
C GLY A 302 6.53 -25.80 1.38
N ASP A 303 6.61 -25.73 0.04
CA ASP A 303 7.07 -24.54 -0.69
C ASP A 303 6.13 -23.35 -0.46
N GLU A 304 4.82 -23.60 -0.49
CA GLU A 304 3.80 -22.57 -0.34
C GLU A 304 3.89 -21.90 1.05
N ALA A 305 3.97 -22.71 2.11
CA ALA A 305 4.05 -22.22 3.48
C ALA A 305 5.39 -21.51 3.77
N LEU A 306 6.50 -22.03 3.24
CA LEU A 306 7.81 -21.41 3.42
C LEU A 306 7.94 -20.08 2.68
N TRP A 307 7.34 -19.95 1.48
CA TRP A 307 7.26 -18.66 0.80
C TRP A 307 6.37 -17.67 1.55
N LEU A 308 5.20 -18.11 2.01
CA LEU A 308 4.31 -17.27 2.82
C LEU A 308 5.02 -16.79 4.10
N GLY A 309 5.77 -17.68 4.74
CA GLY A 309 6.59 -17.40 5.91
C GLY A 309 7.69 -16.38 5.61
N LEU A 310 8.41 -16.53 4.50
CA LEU A 310 9.42 -15.57 4.03
C LEU A 310 8.82 -14.17 3.92
N GLN A 311 7.71 -14.03 3.18
CA GLN A 311 7.03 -12.75 2.99
C GLN A 311 6.59 -12.14 4.32
N ALA A 312 5.96 -12.94 5.18
CA ALA A 312 5.53 -12.52 6.50
C ALA A 312 6.69 -12.04 7.38
N GLY A 313 7.82 -12.75 7.33
CA GLY A 313 9.03 -12.40 8.06
C GLY A 313 9.66 -11.10 7.57
N LEU A 314 9.74 -10.89 6.25
CA LEU A 314 10.23 -9.63 5.66
C LEU A 314 9.30 -8.44 5.94
N ALA A 315 7.99 -8.69 6.12
CA ALA A 315 6.99 -7.68 6.46
C ALA A 315 6.91 -7.36 7.97
N CYS A 316 7.59 -8.13 8.82
CA CYS A 316 7.54 -7.99 10.29
C CYS A 316 8.19 -6.66 10.74
N PRO A 317 7.48 -5.78 11.48
CA PRO A 317 8.00 -4.48 11.88
C PRO A 317 9.34 -4.53 12.64
N ASP A 318 9.53 -5.54 13.48
CA ASP A 318 10.70 -5.69 14.35
C ASP A 318 11.99 -5.99 13.55
N VAL A 319 11.89 -6.62 12.39
CA VAL A 319 13.06 -7.08 11.61
C VAL A 319 13.10 -6.58 10.17
N ARG A 320 12.04 -5.95 9.65
CA ARG A 320 11.99 -5.47 8.25
C ARG A 320 13.13 -4.53 7.87
N HIS A 321 13.64 -3.75 8.81
CA HIS A 321 14.76 -2.84 8.59
C HIS A 321 16.08 -3.60 8.32
N LEU A 322 16.16 -4.87 8.71
CA LEU A 322 17.30 -5.73 8.40
C LEU A 322 17.27 -6.26 6.95
N ALA A 323 16.14 -6.15 6.26
CA ALA A 323 16.01 -6.47 4.84
C ALA A 323 16.46 -5.33 3.92
N THR A 324 16.89 -4.18 4.46
CA THR A 324 17.38 -3.06 3.66
C THR A 324 18.52 -3.52 2.74
N GLY A 325 18.43 -3.14 1.46
CA GLY A 325 19.37 -3.52 0.40
C GLY A 325 18.88 -4.67 -0.50
N TYR A 326 17.79 -5.35 -0.16
CA TYR A 326 17.19 -6.31 -1.08
C TYR A 326 16.42 -5.59 -2.19
N PRO A 327 16.70 -5.86 -3.49
CA PRO A 327 15.94 -5.25 -4.59
C PRO A 327 14.49 -5.77 -4.63
N ALA A 328 14.30 -7.05 -4.29
CA ALA A 328 13.01 -7.71 -4.15
C ALA A 328 13.12 -8.87 -3.15
N PRO A 329 12.00 -9.38 -2.59
CA PRO A 329 12.02 -10.58 -1.76
C PRO A 329 12.64 -11.80 -2.45
N GLN A 330 12.36 -11.95 -3.75
CA GLN A 330 12.88 -13.01 -4.61
C GLN A 330 14.40 -12.82 -4.82
N PRO A 331 15.23 -13.85 -4.59
CA PRO A 331 16.64 -13.81 -4.92
C PRO A 331 16.87 -13.94 -6.44
N ALA A 332 17.95 -13.35 -6.93
CA ALA A 332 18.29 -13.37 -8.36
C ALA A 332 18.76 -14.76 -8.85
N ASP A 333 19.48 -15.47 -7.99
CA ASP A 333 20.03 -16.80 -8.24
C ASP A 333 20.24 -17.58 -6.93
N ALA A 334 20.79 -18.80 -7.02
CA ALA A 334 21.04 -19.67 -5.88
C ALA A 334 22.04 -19.07 -4.88
N ASP A 335 23.08 -18.38 -5.35
CA ASP A 335 24.12 -17.81 -4.49
C ASP A 335 23.58 -16.60 -3.70
N ASP A 336 22.74 -15.77 -4.33
CA ASP A 336 21.99 -14.71 -3.66
C ASP A 336 21.06 -15.31 -2.59
N ALA A 337 20.32 -16.37 -2.92
CA ALA A 337 19.45 -17.06 -1.96
C ALA A 337 20.23 -17.57 -0.74
N LEU A 338 21.39 -18.22 -0.96
CA LEU A 338 22.26 -18.71 0.11
C LEU A 338 22.84 -17.57 0.95
N THR A 339 23.30 -16.50 0.31
CA THR A 339 23.84 -15.31 0.98
C THR A 339 22.79 -14.68 1.91
N ARG A 340 21.54 -14.56 1.42
CA ARG A 340 20.43 -14.06 2.24
C ARG A 340 20.10 -15.02 3.38
N ALA A 341 20.05 -16.33 3.14
CA ALA A 341 19.83 -17.33 4.17
C ALA A 341 20.87 -17.23 5.30
N GLN A 342 22.16 -17.09 4.96
CA GLN A 342 23.24 -16.93 5.92
C GLN A 342 23.11 -15.63 6.73
N ARG A 343 22.78 -14.51 6.07
CA ARG A 343 22.51 -13.23 6.75
C ARG A 343 21.39 -13.37 7.78
N TRP A 344 20.29 -14.01 7.42
CA TRP A 344 19.16 -14.22 8.34
C TRP A 344 19.46 -15.22 9.45
N ARG A 345 20.31 -16.22 9.22
CA ARG A 345 20.82 -17.11 10.29
C ARG A 345 21.61 -16.33 11.34
N ALA A 346 22.45 -15.39 10.91
CA ALA A 346 23.18 -14.52 11.83
C ALA A 346 22.22 -13.64 12.64
N VAL A 347 21.16 -13.11 12.00
CA VAL A 347 20.08 -12.40 12.67
C VAL A 347 19.41 -13.29 13.72
N VAL A 348 18.96 -14.51 13.39
CA VAL A 348 18.33 -15.45 14.34
C VAL A 348 19.17 -15.68 15.61
N SER A 349 20.51 -15.63 15.47
CA SER A 349 21.46 -15.87 16.56
C SER A 349 21.68 -14.66 17.46
N SER A 350 21.15 -13.48 17.12
CA SER A 350 21.28 -12.28 17.94
C SER A 350 20.25 -12.21 19.07
N ASP A 351 20.49 -11.32 20.03
CA ASP A 351 19.53 -11.04 21.09
C ASP A 351 18.37 -10.22 20.54
N MET A 352 17.15 -10.75 20.65
CA MET A 352 15.94 -10.15 20.10
C MET A 352 14.66 -10.71 20.74
N SER A 353 13.55 -10.02 20.52
CA SER A 353 12.24 -10.48 20.99
C SER A 353 11.85 -11.84 20.38
N PRO A 354 11.00 -12.64 21.06
CA PRO A 354 10.51 -13.89 20.49
C PRO A 354 9.76 -13.72 19.16
N ALA A 355 9.08 -12.59 18.96
CA ALA A 355 8.38 -12.29 17.71
C ALA A 355 9.36 -12.02 16.56
N ALA A 356 10.38 -11.19 16.81
CA ALA A 356 11.47 -10.93 15.87
C ALA A 356 12.21 -12.21 15.48
N ARG A 357 12.47 -13.10 16.45
CA ARG A 357 13.15 -14.38 16.20
C ARG A 357 12.34 -15.29 15.31
N ARG A 358 11.04 -15.44 15.57
CA ARG A 358 10.15 -16.24 14.70
C ARG A 358 10.11 -15.69 13.28
N ALA A 359 10.02 -14.37 13.12
CA ALA A 359 10.08 -13.74 11.81
C ALA A 359 11.40 -14.05 11.09
N ALA A 360 12.54 -13.88 11.77
CA ALA A 360 13.86 -14.16 11.21
C ALA A 360 14.05 -15.64 10.82
N VAL A 361 13.53 -16.59 11.62
CA VAL A 361 13.54 -18.02 11.29
C VAL A 361 12.73 -18.31 10.02
N ARG A 362 11.54 -17.71 9.89
CA ARG A 362 10.74 -17.86 8.66
C ARG A 362 11.48 -17.36 7.43
N VAL A 363 12.16 -16.20 7.54
CA VAL A 363 12.95 -15.67 6.43
C VAL A 363 14.13 -16.58 6.09
N HIS A 364 14.86 -17.06 7.09
CA HIS A 364 15.95 -18.01 6.89
C HIS A 364 15.48 -19.28 6.18
N ASN A 365 14.45 -19.95 6.70
CA ASN A 365 13.94 -21.20 6.15
C ASN A 365 13.41 -21.01 4.72
N GLY A 366 12.73 -19.90 4.44
CA GLY A 366 12.28 -19.57 3.10
C GLY A 366 13.43 -19.41 2.10
N TYR A 367 14.51 -18.71 2.48
CA TYR A 367 15.68 -18.58 1.61
C TYR A 367 16.47 -19.88 1.43
N VAL A 368 16.60 -20.70 2.48
CA VAL A 368 17.19 -22.05 2.37
C VAL A 368 16.41 -22.88 1.35
N ARG A 369 15.07 -22.86 1.42
CA ARG A 369 14.24 -23.62 0.49
C ARG A 369 14.37 -23.14 -0.95
N ILE A 370 14.42 -21.83 -1.17
CA ILE A 370 14.63 -21.27 -2.51
C ILE A 370 15.99 -21.70 -3.05
N TRP A 371 17.04 -21.64 -2.24
CA TRP A 371 18.38 -22.11 -2.60
C TRP A 371 18.40 -23.59 -3.00
N GLU A 372 17.77 -24.47 -2.20
CA GLU A 372 17.67 -25.91 -2.50
C GLU A 372 17.05 -26.16 -3.88
N ARG A 373 15.95 -25.46 -4.20
CA ARG A 373 15.25 -25.61 -5.48
C ARG A 373 16.08 -25.10 -6.66
N MET A 374 16.66 -23.91 -6.52
CA MET A 374 17.49 -23.32 -7.58
C MET A 374 18.74 -24.16 -7.85
N SER A 375 19.34 -24.73 -6.80
CA SER A 375 20.51 -25.60 -6.92
C SER A 375 20.17 -26.96 -7.50
N SER A 376 19.01 -27.52 -7.16
CA SER A 376 18.54 -28.81 -7.69
C SER A 376 18.08 -28.73 -9.14
N ALA A 377 17.63 -27.56 -9.60
CA ALA A 377 17.25 -27.31 -10.99
C ALA A 377 18.46 -27.05 -11.93
N GLY A 378 19.66 -26.89 -11.37
CA GLY A 378 20.90 -26.63 -12.10
C GLY A 378 21.72 -27.88 -12.47
N PHE A 379 21.18 -29.09 -12.23
CA PHE A 379 21.82 -30.37 -12.55
C PHE A 379 21.13 -31.12 -13.70
#